data_AF-K5XQU1-F1
#
_entry.id   AF-K5XQU1-F1
#
_cell.length_a   1.000
_cell.length_b   1.000
_cell.length_c   1.000
_cell.angle_alpha   90.00
_cell.angle_beta   90.00
_cell.angle_gamma   90.00
#
_symmetry.space_group_name_H-M   'P 1'
#
loop_
_entity.id
_entity.type
_entity.pdbx_description
1 polymer ?
#
loop_
_entity_poly.entity_id
_entity_poly.type
_entity_poly.pdbx_seq_one_letter_code
_entity_poly.pdbx_strand_id
1 'polypeptide(L)'
;MHGTNPYAQAGWYNPANPLSIDQSSGSTSSSHPPTFGALPYPNTSKPSQKCFTLTSQGKGIINGCDVVDTASRHAAFKIKMAHDGLDYTTVQYPNGSRVGYVVWKPEGPEVEVYGSVAKQKAKYWLPLSPDKRYVNE
;
A
#
# COMPACT_ATOMS: atom_id res chain seq x y z
N MET A 1 -17.20 -40.71 -29.68
CA MET A 1 -16.62 -39.46 -29.14
C MET A 1 -15.57 -39.87 -28.12
N HIS A 2 -14.28 -39.79 -28.47
CA HIS A 2 -13.21 -40.12 -27.54
C HIS A 2 -12.95 -38.89 -26.67
N GLY A 3 -13.43 -38.94 -25.42
CA GLY A 3 -13.09 -37.94 -24.42
C GLY A 3 -11.61 -38.08 -24.08
N THR A 4 -10.79 -37.16 -24.55
CA THR A 4 -9.38 -37.10 -24.17
C THR A 4 -9.30 -36.76 -22.69
N ASN A 5 -8.80 -37.70 -21.88
CA ASN A 5 -8.58 -37.48 -20.46
C ASN A 5 -7.44 -36.47 -20.28
N PRO A 6 -7.67 -35.28 -19.70
CA PRO A 6 -6.62 -34.28 -19.50
C PRO A 6 -5.51 -34.77 -18.56
N TYR A 7 -5.77 -35.76 -17.70
CA TYR A 7 -4.76 -36.36 -16.82
C TYR A 7 -3.75 -37.25 -17.57
N ALA A 8 -4.08 -37.72 -18.78
CA ALA A 8 -3.15 -38.49 -19.62
C ALA A 8 -2.07 -37.62 -20.29
N GLN A 9 -2.19 -36.30 -20.23
CA GLN A 9 -1.16 -35.38 -20.76
C GLN A 9 -0.13 -34.99 -19.69
N ALA A 10 -0.40 -35.31 -18.41
CA ALA A 10 0.47 -34.97 -17.30
C ALA A 10 1.51 -36.06 -16.97
N GLY A 11 1.55 -37.17 -17.72
CA GLY A 11 2.47 -38.29 -17.47
C GLY A 11 2.02 -39.24 -16.36
N TRP A 12 0.73 -39.22 -15.97
CA TRP A 12 0.21 -40.02 -14.87
C TRP A 12 -0.36 -41.34 -15.41
N TYR A 13 0.04 -42.46 -14.80
CA TYR A 13 -0.39 -43.80 -15.18
C TYR A 13 -1.92 -43.91 -15.23
N ASN A 14 -2.47 -44.25 -16.41
CA ASN A 14 -3.89 -44.41 -16.64
C ASN A 14 -4.24 -45.89 -16.96
N PRO A 15 -4.67 -46.68 -15.98
CA PRO A 15 -4.98 -48.11 -16.17
C PRO A 15 -6.23 -48.35 -17.03
N ALA A 16 -7.08 -47.35 -17.26
CA ALA A 16 -8.29 -47.46 -18.07
C ALA A 16 -8.05 -47.26 -19.57
N ASN A 17 -6.85 -46.83 -19.99
CA ASN A 17 -6.50 -46.65 -21.40
C ASN A 17 -5.14 -47.32 -21.73
N PRO A 18 -5.16 -48.56 -22.27
CA PRO A 18 -3.97 -49.30 -22.68
C PRO A 18 -3.12 -48.62 -23.76
N LEU A 19 -3.69 -47.63 -24.48
CA LEU A 19 -3.00 -46.90 -25.56
C LEU A 19 -2.46 -45.55 -25.08
N SER A 20 -2.40 -45.31 -23.76
CA SER A 20 -1.80 -44.09 -23.21
C SER A 20 -0.29 -44.06 -23.46
N ILE A 21 0.23 -42.90 -23.86
CA ILE A 21 1.66 -42.71 -24.20
C ILE A 21 2.59 -43.06 -23.03
N ASP A 22 2.07 -43.02 -21.80
CA ASP A 22 2.81 -43.25 -20.55
C ASP A 22 2.96 -44.74 -20.17
N GLN A 23 2.59 -45.68 -21.06
CA GLN A 23 2.70 -47.13 -20.81
C GLN A 23 4.15 -47.66 -20.86
N SER A 24 5.07 -46.93 -21.47
CA SER A 24 6.48 -47.31 -21.43
C SER A 24 7.07 -46.93 -20.09
N SER A 25 7.73 -47.87 -19.43
CA SER A 25 8.54 -47.71 -18.20
C SER A 25 9.77 -46.82 -18.46
N GLY A 26 9.53 -45.59 -18.91
CA GLY A 26 10.49 -44.70 -19.53
C GLY A 26 10.92 -43.58 -18.59
N SER A 27 12.16 -43.70 -18.12
CA SER A 27 13.04 -42.62 -17.68
C SER A 27 12.59 -41.78 -16.48
N THR A 28 13.16 -42.12 -15.32
CA THR A 28 13.28 -41.30 -14.11
C THR A 28 14.17 -40.06 -14.28
N SER A 29 14.17 -39.37 -15.44
CA SER A 29 15.11 -38.26 -15.70
C SER A 29 14.50 -36.92 -16.13
N SER A 30 13.20 -36.67 -15.97
CA SER A 30 12.70 -35.29 -16.01
C SER A 30 12.72 -34.70 -14.60
N SER A 31 13.79 -33.99 -14.23
CA SER A 31 13.87 -33.26 -12.94
C SER A 31 12.97 -32.01 -12.90
N HIS A 32 11.94 -31.96 -13.75
CA HIS A 32 11.03 -30.85 -13.84
C HIS A 32 9.76 -31.21 -13.06
N PRO A 33 9.52 -30.60 -11.89
CA PRO A 33 8.26 -30.77 -11.20
C PRO A 33 7.13 -30.28 -12.11
N PRO A 34 5.96 -30.94 -12.08
CA PRO A 34 4.83 -30.59 -12.93
C PRO A 34 4.47 -29.12 -12.71
N THR A 35 4.57 -28.33 -13.78
CA THR A 35 4.47 -26.86 -13.74
C THR A 35 3.03 -26.34 -13.59
N PHE A 36 2.05 -27.24 -13.46
CA PHE A 36 0.66 -26.88 -13.21
C PHE A 36 0.34 -27.01 -11.71
N GLY A 37 0.51 -25.90 -10.97
CA GLY A 37 0.07 -25.81 -9.57
C GLY A 37 0.94 -24.94 -8.66
N ALA A 38 2.13 -24.52 -9.09
CA ALA A 38 2.93 -23.57 -8.31
C ALA A 38 2.36 -22.15 -8.48
N LEU A 39 1.43 -21.77 -7.61
CA LEU A 39 1.16 -20.35 -7.36
C LEU A 39 2.50 -19.63 -7.14
N PRO A 40 2.77 -18.48 -7.77
CA PRO A 40 3.96 -17.71 -7.48
C PRO A 40 3.97 -17.46 -5.98
N TYR A 41 5.04 -17.85 -5.28
CA TYR A 41 5.22 -17.48 -3.89
C TYR A 41 5.02 -15.98 -3.81
N PRO A 42 4.06 -15.48 -3.01
CA PRO A 42 3.97 -14.06 -2.80
C PRO A 42 5.29 -13.70 -2.12
N ASN A 43 6.18 -13.05 -2.87
CA ASN A 43 7.25 -12.26 -2.31
C ASN A 43 6.56 -11.20 -1.47
N THR A 44 6.18 -11.57 -0.25
CA THR A 44 5.66 -10.69 0.77
C THR A 44 6.84 -9.86 1.23
N SER A 45 7.28 -8.93 0.37
CA SER A 45 8.01 -7.77 0.84
C SER A 45 7.11 -7.18 1.91
N LYS A 46 7.51 -7.31 3.18
CA LYS A 46 6.80 -6.67 4.28
C LYS A 46 6.54 -5.22 3.86
N PRO A 47 5.31 -4.70 4.01
CA PRO A 47 5.03 -3.33 3.64
C PRO A 47 6.08 -2.44 4.31
N SER A 48 6.68 -1.53 3.54
CA SER A 48 7.73 -0.65 4.06
C SER A 48 7.15 0.17 5.21
N GLN A 49 7.47 -0.19 6.45
CA GLN A 49 7.03 0.56 7.61
C GLN A 49 7.84 1.85 7.69
N LYS A 50 7.17 2.98 7.48
CA LYS A 50 7.74 4.31 7.73
C LYS A 50 7.24 4.83 9.06
N CYS A 51 8.16 5.31 9.89
CA CYS A 51 7.85 5.92 11.17
C CYS A 51 8.28 7.38 11.11
N PHE A 52 7.38 8.28 11.52
CA PHE A 52 7.66 9.70 11.59
C PHE A 52 7.47 10.19 13.02
N THR A 53 8.33 11.09 13.46
CA THR A 53 8.23 11.78 14.75
C THR A 53 7.89 13.24 14.51
N LEU A 54 6.83 13.72 15.18
CA LEU A 54 6.44 15.12 15.16
C LEU A 54 7.21 15.84 16.27
N THR A 55 8.05 16.80 15.90
CA THR A 55 8.80 17.61 16.85
C THR A 55 8.20 19.01 16.89
N SER A 56 7.64 19.39 18.03
CA SER A 56 7.09 20.73 18.27
C SER A 56 8.12 21.56 19.01
N GLN A 57 8.67 22.59 18.38
CA GLN A 57 9.50 23.59 19.08
C GLN A 57 8.60 24.74 19.56
N GLY A 58 8.05 24.62 20.78
CA GLY A 58 7.29 25.69 21.44
C GLY A 58 5.90 25.30 21.92
N LYS A 59 5.22 26.25 22.57
CA LYS A 59 3.82 26.13 23.04
C LYS A 59 2.86 26.20 21.83
N GLY A 60 2.76 25.08 21.11
CA GLY A 60 1.78 24.88 20.04
C GLY A 60 2.41 24.55 18.68
N ILE A 61 1.73 23.68 17.92
CA ILE A 61 2.04 23.31 16.52
C ILE A 61 2.06 24.56 15.60
N ILE A 62 1.46 25.65 16.08
CA ILE A 62 1.28 26.95 15.42
C ILE A 62 2.60 27.54 14.90
N ASN A 63 3.69 27.40 15.65
CA ASN A 63 4.98 28.02 15.32
C ASN A 63 5.87 27.17 14.41
N GLY A 64 5.37 26.03 13.95
CA GLY A 64 6.12 25.11 13.11
C GLY A 64 6.36 23.78 13.82
N CYS A 65 6.01 22.70 13.14
CA CYS A 65 6.33 21.34 13.56
C CYS A 65 7.16 20.66 12.48
N ASP A 66 8.33 20.15 12.87
CA ASP A 66 9.17 19.37 11.98
C ASP A 66 8.75 17.89 12.06
N VAL A 67 8.45 17.30 10.92
CA VAL A 67 8.15 15.87 10.75
C VAL A 67 9.44 15.16 10.38
N VAL A 68 9.98 14.37 11.30
CA VAL A 68 11.28 13.69 11.15
C VAL A 68 11.06 12.23 10.80
N ASP A 69 11.71 11.73 9.74
CA ASP A 69 11.73 10.28 9.48
C ASP A 69 12.61 9.62 10.56
N THR A 70 12.02 8.72 11.34
CA THR A 70 12.68 8.07 12.47
C THR A 70 13.87 7.21 12.02
N ALA A 71 13.83 6.66 10.80
CA ALA A 71 14.91 5.84 10.27
C ALA A 71 16.14 6.69 9.87
N SER A 72 15.91 7.82 9.19
CA SER A 72 16.99 8.67 8.69
C SER A 72 17.41 9.77 9.67
N ARG A 73 16.59 10.05 10.69
CA ARG A 73 16.75 11.18 11.63
C ARG A 73 16.78 12.55 10.95
N HIS A 74 16.32 12.64 9.70
CA HIS A 74 16.24 13.89 8.95
C HIS A 74 14.79 14.39 8.88
N ALA A 75 14.65 15.72 8.84
CA ALA A 75 13.35 16.35 8.60
C ALA A 75 12.85 15.96 7.20
N ALA A 76 11.71 15.28 7.14
CA ALA A 76 11.03 14.92 5.91
C ALA A 76 10.08 16.05 5.47
N PHE A 77 9.38 16.68 6.43
CA PHE A 77 8.43 17.75 6.17
C PHE A 77 8.44 18.79 7.29
N LYS A 78 7.87 19.96 6.98
CA LYS A 78 7.53 21.01 7.94
C LYS A 78 6.05 21.33 7.85
N ILE A 79 5.38 21.34 8.99
CA ILE A 79 3.99 21.76 9.12
C ILE A 79 3.98 23.19 9.65
N LYS A 80 3.27 24.10 8.97
CA LYS A 80 3.14 25.49 9.39
C LYS A 80 1.69 25.93 9.35
N MET A 81 1.26 26.65 10.37
CA MET A 81 -0.02 27.34 10.39
C MET A 81 0.19 28.82 10.01
N ALA A 82 -0.67 29.37 9.17
CA ALA A 82 -0.60 30.80 8.85
C ALA A 82 -1.10 31.62 10.05
N HIS A 83 -0.35 32.67 10.42
CA HIS A 83 -0.55 33.41 11.67
C HIS A 83 -1.57 34.58 11.55
N ASP A 84 -2.07 34.89 10.35
CA ASP A 84 -3.00 36.01 10.11
C ASP A 84 -4.45 35.55 9.88
N GLY A 85 -4.89 34.50 10.58
CA GLY A 85 -6.24 33.94 10.47
C GLY A 85 -6.20 32.43 10.23
N LEU A 86 -6.68 31.67 11.21
CA LEU A 86 -6.41 30.25 11.45
C LEU A 86 -7.00 29.23 10.44
N ASP A 87 -7.18 29.61 9.18
CA ASP A 87 -7.93 28.80 8.22
C ASP A 87 -7.05 27.89 7.36
N TYR A 88 -5.73 27.93 7.51
CA TYR A 88 -4.81 27.15 6.67
C TYR A 88 -3.64 26.51 7.42
N THR A 89 -3.45 25.22 7.21
CA THR A 89 -2.24 24.48 7.57
C THR A 89 -1.53 24.03 6.30
N THR A 90 -0.24 24.37 6.18
CA THR A 90 0.57 23.96 5.02
C THR A 90 1.56 22.88 5.41
N VAL A 91 1.75 21.92 4.51
CA VAL A 91 2.82 20.92 4.60
C VAL A 91 3.86 21.27 3.55
N GLN A 92 5.12 21.39 3.97
CA GLN A 92 6.23 21.84 3.15
C GLN A 92 7.38 20.84 3.23
N TYR A 93 8.18 20.76 2.18
CA TYR A 93 9.50 20.15 2.25
C TYR A 93 10.45 21.01 3.11
N PRO A 94 11.58 20.46 3.58
CA PRO A 94 12.57 21.23 4.34
C PRO A 94 13.10 22.46 3.61
N ASN A 95 13.10 22.44 2.27
CA ASN A 95 13.48 23.58 1.42
C ASN A 95 12.40 24.69 1.30
N GLY A 96 11.25 24.54 1.97
CA GLY A 96 10.14 25.49 1.96
C GLY A 96 9.13 25.32 0.82
N SER A 97 9.39 24.40 -0.13
CA SER A 97 8.44 24.10 -1.21
C SER A 97 7.19 23.45 -0.64
N ARG A 98 6.01 23.89 -1.07
CA ARG A 98 4.73 23.39 -0.55
C ARG A 98 4.38 22.06 -1.20
N VAL A 99 4.00 21.09 -0.38
CA VAL A 99 3.52 19.76 -0.80
C VAL A 99 2.00 19.76 -0.90
N GLY A 100 1.34 20.45 0.02
CA GLY A 100 -0.11 20.49 0.11
C GLY A 100 -0.56 21.37 1.26
N TYR A 101 -1.86 21.41 1.45
CA TYR A 101 -2.48 22.19 2.52
C TYR A 101 -3.80 21.60 2.98
N VAL A 102 -4.19 22.03 4.18
CA VAL A 102 -5.50 21.82 4.78
C VAL A 102 -6.13 23.19 4.97
N VAL A 103 -7.35 23.36 4.48
CA VAL A 103 -8.19 24.52 4.78
C VAL A 103 -9.16 24.14 5.89
N TRP A 104 -9.16 24.89 6.97
CA TRP A 104 -10.10 24.75 8.06
C TRP A 104 -11.31 25.65 7.77
N LYS A 105 -12.48 25.04 7.58
CA LYS A 105 -13.74 25.75 7.33
C LYS A 105 -14.82 25.26 8.28
N PRO A 106 -15.83 26.10 8.62
CA PRO A 106 -16.96 25.68 9.45
C PRO A 106 -17.73 24.49 8.87
N GLU A 107 -17.86 24.39 7.55
CA GLU A 107 -18.58 23.30 6.87
C GLU A 107 -17.76 22.00 6.73
N GLY A 108 -16.54 22.00 7.28
CA GLY A 108 -15.60 20.87 7.33
C GLY A 108 -14.30 21.14 6.56
N PRO A 109 -13.19 20.51 6.98
CA PRO A 109 -11.89 20.76 6.39
C PRO A 109 -11.78 20.25 4.95
N GLU A 110 -11.03 20.99 4.14
CA GLU A 110 -10.66 20.63 2.77
C GLU A 110 -9.16 20.36 2.71
N VAL A 111 -8.76 19.42 1.85
CA VAL A 111 -7.38 18.99 1.68
C VAL A 111 -6.99 19.04 0.21
N GLU A 112 -5.74 19.38 -0.05
CA GLU A 112 -5.12 19.28 -1.38
C GLU A 112 -3.66 18.83 -1.23
N VAL A 113 -3.23 17.91 -2.09
CA VAL A 113 -1.83 17.51 -2.25
C VAL A 113 -1.44 17.76 -3.69
N TYR A 114 -0.51 18.68 -3.92
CA TYR A 114 -0.16 19.10 -5.26
C TYR A 114 0.34 17.92 -6.10
N GLY A 115 -0.23 17.77 -7.31
CA GLY A 115 0.11 16.71 -8.25
C GLY A 115 -0.38 15.30 -7.88
N SER A 116 -1.04 15.11 -6.73
CA SER A 116 -1.49 13.78 -6.28
C SER A 116 -2.96 13.73 -5.88
N VAL A 117 -3.45 14.72 -5.13
CA VAL A 117 -4.81 14.74 -4.58
C VAL A 117 -5.43 16.10 -4.89
N ALA A 118 -6.39 16.10 -5.81
CA ALA A 118 -7.18 17.29 -6.10
C ALA A 118 -7.94 17.76 -4.85
N LYS A 119 -8.18 19.08 -4.79
CA LYS A 119 -8.87 19.72 -3.67
C LYS A 119 -10.22 19.07 -3.40
N GLN A 120 -10.41 18.57 -2.19
CA GLN A 120 -11.64 17.88 -1.79
C GLN A 120 -11.86 17.95 -0.28
N LYS A 121 -13.06 17.60 0.19
CA LYS A 121 -13.33 17.50 1.63
C LYS A 121 -12.48 16.38 2.25
N ALA A 122 -11.88 16.64 3.41
CA ALA A 122 -11.03 15.68 4.11
C ALA A 122 -11.73 14.33 4.33
N LYS A 123 -13.06 14.34 4.57
CA LYS A 123 -13.88 13.13 4.75
C LYS A 123 -13.91 12.20 3.54
N TYR A 124 -13.66 12.70 2.34
CA TYR A 124 -13.59 11.89 1.12
C TYR A 124 -12.18 11.37 0.87
N TRP A 125 -11.17 12.08 1.37
CA TRP A 125 -9.77 11.71 1.20
C TRP A 125 -9.27 10.73 2.26
N LEU A 126 -9.75 10.83 3.50
CA LEU A 126 -9.44 9.87 4.56
C LEU A 126 -10.35 8.64 4.38
N PRO A 127 -9.87 7.52 3.81
CA PRO A 127 -10.62 6.27 3.93
C PRO A 127 -10.66 5.97 5.43
N LEU A 128 -11.84 6.14 6.02
CA LEU A 128 -12.07 5.77 7.41
C LEU A 128 -11.55 4.34 7.56
N SER A 129 -10.59 4.16 8.48
CA SER A 129 -10.29 2.83 8.99
C SER A 129 -11.63 2.15 9.34
N PRO A 130 -11.84 0.87 8.99
CA PRO A 130 -13.03 0.14 9.44
C PRO A 130 -13.23 0.18 10.96
N ASP A 131 -12.19 0.52 11.71
CA ASP A 131 -12.25 0.70 13.16
C ASP A 131 -12.97 2.01 13.55
N LYS A 132 -14.29 1.90 13.74
CA LYS A 132 -15.17 2.98 14.22
C LYS A 132 -15.32 3.04 15.75
N ARG A 133 -14.43 2.40 16.53
CA ARG A 133 -14.58 2.30 17.99
C ARG A 133 -14.49 3.62 18.77
N TYR A 134 -14.24 4.76 18.11
CA TYR A 134 -14.10 6.07 18.74
C TYR A 134 -15.24 7.07 18.44
N VAL A 135 -16.41 6.62 17.99
CA VAL A 135 -17.61 7.48 17.93
C VAL A 135 -18.56 7.10 19.05
N ASN A 136 -18.27 7.62 20.25
CA ASN A 136 -19.22 7.87 21.34
C ASN A 136 -18.50 8.75 22.38
N GLU A 137 -18.69 10.06 22.27
CA GLU A 137 -18.84 11.00 23.39
C GLU A 137 -19.39 12.33 22.85
#